data_AF-A0A8J2TG73-F1
#
_entry.id   AF-A0A8J2TG73-F1
#
_cell.length_a   1.000
_cell.length_b   1.000
_cell.length_c   1.000
_cell.angle_alpha   90.00
_cell.angle_beta   90.00
_cell.angle_gamma   90.00
#
_symmetry.space_group_name_H-M   'P 1'
#
loop_
_entity.id
_entity.type
_entity.pdbx_description
1 polymer ?
#
loop_
_entity_poly.entity_id
_entity_poly.type
_entity_poly.pdbx_seq_one_letter_code
_entity_poly.pdbx_strand_id
1 'polypeptide(L)'
;MDAQNQLIEISEQLRSISTRLGYIEDKLMLITDIDRYNQLQEFLKAGQFKEADAETSNIILTVANKDRETFTPNDMMDFPCNVLTVIDRLWKTYSKERFSFSQQLAIYQSVGGTIETLMAQDINILRKFGEQVGWRNDGEWINDENYDELDFSLNAPVGLFPVIWWKSPYGAKMVCFCFTRLLNCNIQ
;
A
#
# COMPACT_ATOMS: atom_id res chain seq x y z
N MET A 1 -20.64 -49.24 18.95
CA MET A 1 -19.47 -48.79 18.17
C MET A 1 -18.35 -48.61 19.18
N ASP A 2 -17.27 -49.37 19.04
CA ASP A 2 -16.24 -49.54 20.08
C ASP A 2 -15.37 -48.28 20.22
N ALA A 3 -15.04 -47.90 21.45
CA ALA A 3 -14.20 -46.73 21.75
C ALA A 3 -12.80 -46.87 21.10
N GLN A 4 -12.32 -48.11 20.95
CA GLN A 4 -11.09 -48.42 20.21
C GLN A 4 -11.19 -48.07 18.73
N ASN A 5 -12.32 -48.36 18.08
CA ASN A 5 -12.54 -48.03 16.67
C ASN A 5 -12.60 -46.52 16.45
N GLN A 6 -13.24 -45.79 17.37
CA GLN A 6 -13.28 -44.32 17.32
C GLN A 6 -11.88 -43.70 17.48
N LEU A 7 -11.04 -44.26 18.37
CA LEU A 7 -9.67 -43.79 18.57
C LEU A 7 -8.81 -43.98 17.31
N ILE A 8 -8.95 -45.13 16.64
CA ILE A 8 -8.26 -45.42 15.38
C ILE A 8 -8.68 -44.42 14.31
N GLU A 9 -9.98 -44.19 14.14
CA GLU A 9 -10.52 -43.28 13.14
C GLU A 9 -10.05 -41.83 13.36
N ILE A 10 -10.02 -41.37 14.62
CA ILE A 10 -9.47 -40.04 14.97
C ILE A 10 -7.96 -39.96 14.64
N SER A 11 -7.19 -41.02 14.92
CA SER A 11 -5.76 -41.03 14.63
C SER A 11 -5.45 -40.94 13.13
N GLU A 12 -6.27 -41.59 12.30
CA GLU A 12 -6.16 -41.53 10.84
C GLU A 12 -6.53 -40.15 10.32
N GLN A 13 -7.60 -39.54 10.86
CA GLN A 13 -7.98 -38.17 10.54
C GLN A 13 -6.89 -37.16 10.92
N LEU A 14 -6.31 -37.27 12.12
CA LEU A 14 -5.20 -36.40 12.56
C LEU A 14 -3.99 -36.52 11.63
N ARG A 15 -3.63 -37.75 11.23
CA ARG A 15 -2.53 -37.98 10.28
C ARG A 15 -2.84 -37.35 8.92
N SER A 16 -4.07 -37.49 8.43
CA SER A 16 -4.53 -36.86 7.18
C SER A 16 -4.45 -35.33 7.25
N ILE A 17 -4.92 -34.73 8.35
CA ILE A 17 -4.87 -33.28 8.58
C ILE A 17 -3.41 -32.80 8.61
N SER A 18 -2.54 -33.49 9.34
CA SER A 18 -1.12 -33.13 9.42
C SER A 18 -0.44 -33.13 8.06
N THR A 19 -0.74 -34.11 7.19
CA THR A 19 -0.21 -34.16 5.82
C THR A 19 -0.74 -32.99 4.97
N ARG A 20 -2.02 -32.68 5.09
CA ARG A 20 -2.63 -31.56 4.37
C ARG A 20 -2.07 -30.21 4.82
N LEU A 21 -1.79 -30.06 6.11
CA LEU A 21 -1.15 -28.86 6.66
C LEU A 21 0.25 -28.66 6.08
N GLY A 22 1.09 -29.70 6.10
CA GLY A 22 2.43 -29.62 5.50
C GLY A 22 2.39 -29.27 4.01
N TYR A 23 1.45 -29.84 3.25
CA TYR A 23 1.25 -29.46 1.84
C TYR A 23 0.88 -27.99 1.67
N ILE A 24 0.03 -27.44 2.54
CA ILE A 24 -0.35 -26.03 2.51
C ILE A 24 0.85 -25.16 2.88
N GLU A 25 1.61 -25.52 3.91
CA GLU A 25 2.83 -24.82 4.31
C GLU A 25 3.86 -24.76 3.16
N ASP A 26 4.11 -25.89 2.49
CA ASP A 26 4.99 -25.96 1.32
C ASP A 26 4.49 -25.09 0.16
N LYS A 27 3.17 -25.04 -0.08
CA LYS A 27 2.58 -24.17 -1.09
C LYS A 27 2.65 -22.70 -0.69
N LEU A 28 2.48 -22.38 0.60
CA LEU A 28 2.59 -21.01 1.12
C LEU A 28 4.03 -20.50 1.07
N MET A 29 5.04 -21.35 1.26
CA MET A 29 6.46 -20.97 1.05
C MET A 29 6.75 -20.48 -0.37
N LEU A 30 5.98 -20.96 -1.36
CA LEU A 30 6.08 -20.48 -2.74
C LEU A 30 5.31 -19.17 -2.97
N ILE A 31 4.46 -18.77 -2.03
CA ILE A 31 3.69 -17.51 -2.06
C ILE A 31 4.48 -16.45 -1.28
N THR A 32 5.51 -15.90 -1.93
CA THR A 32 6.36 -14.81 -1.39
C THR A 32 5.60 -13.54 -0.97
N ASP A 33 4.31 -13.46 -1.32
CA ASP A 33 3.45 -12.33 -1.00
C ASP A 33 3.04 -12.31 0.47
N ILE A 34 2.85 -13.45 1.14
CA ILE A 34 2.41 -13.45 2.54
C ILE A 34 3.47 -12.79 3.41
N ASP A 35 4.71 -13.26 3.36
CA ASP A 35 5.80 -12.70 4.16
C ASP A 35 6.05 -11.23 3.82
N ARG A 36 5.96 -10.86 2.53
CA ARG A 36 6.16 -9.48 2.07
C ARG A 36 5.15 -8.50 2.66
N TYR A 37 3.87 -8.90 2.76
CA TYR A 37 2.81 -7.98 3.19
C TYR A 37 2.35 -8.20 4.63
N ASN A 38 2.83 -9.24 5.32
CA ASN A 38 2.39 -9.59 6.66
C ASN A 38 2.59 -8.43 7.64
N GLN A 39 3.77 -7.81 7.64
CA GLN A 39 4.06 -6.71 8.55
C GLN A 39 3.17 -5.49 8.29
N LEU A 40 2.99 -5.11 7.02
CA LEU A 40 2.05 -4.04 6.64
C LEU A 40 0.62 -4.36 7.11
N GLN A 41 0.17 -5.59 6.90
CA GLN A 41 -1.15 -6.03 7.32
C GLN A 41 -1.34 -5.93 8.84
N GLU A 42 -0.36 -6.36 9.63
CA GLU A 42 -0.45 -6.31 11.10
C GLU A 42 -0.48 -4.88 11.62
N PHE A 43 0.36 -3.99 11.09
CA PHE A 43 0.30 -2.56 11.45
C PHE A 43 -1.05 -1.94 11.12
N LEU A 44 -1.59 -2.24 9.92
CA LEU A 44 -2.89 -1.74 9.50
C LEU A 44 -4.04 -2.26 10.36
N LYS A 45 -4.05 -3.56 10.70
CA LYS A 45 -5.04 -4.16 11.61
C LYS A 45 -5.02 -3.50 12.99
N ALA A 46 -3.83 -3.19 13.49
CA ALA A 46 -3.64 -2.53 14.78
C ALA A 46 -3.97 -1.02 14.75
N GLY A 47 -4.24 -0.44 13.59
CA GLY A 47 -4.44 1.01 13.42
C GLY A 47 -3.16 1.82 13.54
N GLN A 48 -2.00 1.17 13.41
CA GLN A 48 -0.67 1.79 13.45
C GLN A 48 -0.32 2.39 12.08
N PHE A 49 -1.02 3.45 11.69
CA PHE A 49 -0.91 4.01 10.34
C PHE A 49 0.47 4.62 10.03
N LYS A 50 1.20 5.09 11.05
CA LYS A 50 2.56 5.63 10.87
C LYS A 50 3.53 4.54 10.45
N GLU A 51 3.52 3.42 11.16
CA GLU A 51 4.35 2.25 10.87
C GLU A 51 3.93 1.60 9.56
N ALA A 52 2.62 1.54 9.27
CA ALA A 52 2.10 1.06 8.00
C ALA A 52 2.57 1.91 6.80
N ASP A 53 2.65 3.24 6.96
CA ASP A 53 3.12 4.13 5.89
C ASP A 53 4.62 3.93 5.60
N ALA A 54 5.43 3.82 6.66
CA ALA A 54 6.84 3.48 6.54
C ALA A 54 7.05 2.11 5.88
N GLU A 55 6.29 1.09 6.30
CA GLU A 55 6.39 -0.26 5.76
C GLU A 55 5.90 -0.32 4.29
N THR A 56 4.88 0.45 3.92
CA THR A 56 4.45 0.57 2.52
C THR A 56 5.59 1.04 1.62
N SER A 57 6.33 2.05 2.08
CA SER A 57 7.52 2.52 1.36
C SER A 57 8.63 1.48 1.32
N ASN A 58 8.86 0.75 2.41
CA ASN A 58 9.88 -0.29 2.50
C ASN A 58 9.60 -1.42 1.50
N ILE A 59 8.36 -1.88 1.41
CA ILE A 59 7.92 -2.90 0.45
C ILE A 59 8.17 -2.44 -0.99
N ILE A 60 7.81 -1.19 -1.33
CA ILE A 60 8.00 -0.65 -2.69
C ILE A 60 9.49 -0.64 -3.07
N LEU A 61 10.35 -0.13 -2.19
CA LEU A 61 11.79 -0.07 -2.43
C LEU A 61 12.43 -1.47 -2.50
N THR A 62 11.99 -2.39 -1.66
CA THR A 62 12.46 -3.78 -1.65
C THR A 62 12.08 -4.51 -2.94
N VAL A 63 10.84 -4.36 -3.40
CA VAL A 63 10.39 -4.95 -4.68
C VAL A 63 11.11 -4.34 -5.87
N ALA A 64 11.35 -3.03 -5.84
CA ALA A 64 12.14 -2.37 -6.88
C ALA A 64 13.62 -2.78 -6.85
N ASN A 65 14.09 -3.36 -5.73
CA ASN A 65 15.50 -3.62 -5.43
C ASN A 65 16.34 -2.34 -5.58
N LYS A 66 15.88 -1.25 -4.96
CA LYS A 66 16.45 0.10 -5.05
C LYS A 66 16.35 0.81 -3.72
N ASP A 67 17.30 1.70 -3.48
CA ASP A 67 17.19 2.70 -2.42
C ASP A 67 16.37 3.91 -2.91
N ARG A 68 15.80 4.67 -1.98
CA ARG A 68 15.01 5.88 -2.28
C ARG A 68 15.75 6.87 -3.20
N GLU A 69 17.06 7.02 -3.00
CA GLU A 69 17.90 7.94 -3.80
C GLU A 69 18.13 7.46 -5.23
N THR A 70 17.97 6.16 -5.49
CA THR A 70 18.23 5.55 -6.80
C THR A 70 16.95 5.07 -7.50
N PHE A 71 15.81 5.11 -6.82
CA PHE A 71 14.51 4.77 -7.38
C PHE A 71 14.00 5.91 -8.26
N THR A 72 14.03 5.69 -9.57
CA THR A 72 13.74 6.70 -10.59
C THR A 72 12.28 6.67 -11.04
N PRO A 73 11.77 7.75 -11.66
CA PRO A 73 10.44 7.74 -12.26
C PRO A 73 10.25 6.63 -13.31
N ASN A 74 11.32 6.24 -14.03
CA ASN A 74 11.24 5.14 -14.99
C ASN A 74 11.06 3.79 -14.28
N ASP A 75 11.75 3.57 -13.15
CA ASP A 75 11.55 2.36 -12.34
C ASP A 75 10.08 2.26 -11.85
N MET A 76 9.46 3.40 -11.50
CA MET A 76 8.03 3.45 -11.15
C MET A 76 7.12 3.07 -12.33
N MET A 77 7.45 3.46 -13.56
CA MET A 77 6.65 3.09 -14.74
C MET A 77 6.60 1.59 -14.99
N ASP A 78 7.66 0.87 -14.63
CA ASP A 78 7.76 -0.58 -14.78
C ASP A 78 7.34 -1.34 -13.50
N PHE A 79 7.04 -0.63 -12.42
CA PHE A 79 6.79 -1.22 -11.10
C PHE A 79 5.58 -2.17 -11.09
N PRO A 80 5.65 -3.39 -10.53
CA PRO A 80 4.61 -4.39 -10.72
C PRO A 80 3.22 -3.98 -10.17
N CYS A 81 2.20 -4.06 -11.04
CA CYS A 81 0.82 -3.65 -10.68
C CYS A 81 0.21 -4.52 -9.58
N ASN A 82 0.56 -5.81 -9.51
CA ASN A 82 0.07 -6.71 -8.46
C ASN A 82 0.49 -6.23 -7.07
N VAL A 83 1.70 -5.68 -6.94
CA VAL A 83 2.21 -5.17 -5.66
C VAL A 83 1.42 -3.95 -5.22
N LEU A 84 1.20 -2.98 -6.11
CA LEU A 84 0.38 -1.80 -5.83
C LEU A 84 -1.06 -2.18 -5.49
N THR A 85 -1.62 -3.17 -6.19
CA THR A 85 -2.99 -3.65 -5.96
C THR A 85 -3.15 -4.28 -4.58
N VAL A 86 -2.17 -5.07 -4.12
CA VAL A 86 -2.24 -5.69 -2.78
C VAL A 86 -2.13 -4.64 -1.68
N ILE A 87 -1.17 -3.71 -1.81
CA ILE A 87 -1.01 -2.60 -0.86
C ILE A 87 -2.29 -1.77 -0.78
N ASP A 88 -2.85 -1.40 -1.94
CA ASP A 88 -4.10 -0.63 -2.03
C ASP A 88 -5.26 -1.32 -1.28
N ARG A 89 -5.45 -2.62 -1.52
CA ARG A 89 -6.51 -3.41 -0.85
C ARG A 89 -6.32 -3.49 0.66
N LEU A 90 -5.08 -3.67 1.13
CA LEU A 90 -4.79 -3.71 2.56
C LEU A 90 -5.15 -2.39 3.23
N TRP A 91 -4.69 -1.28 2.65
CA TRP A 91 -5.01 0.06 3.13
C TRP A 91 -6.53 0.31 3.13
N LYS A 92 -7.25 0.04 2.02
CA LYS A 92 -8.73 0.19 1.97
C LYS A 92 -9.41 -0.61 3.08
N THR A 93 -9.04 -1.88 3.23
CA THR A 93 -9.71 -2.82 4.15
C THR A 93 -9.60 -2.35 5.59
N TYR A 94 -8.40 -2.00 6.04
CA TYR A 94 -8.14 -1.71 7.45
C TYR A 94 -8.30 -0.23 7.82
N SER A 95 -8.39 0.66 6.83
CA SER A 95 -8.71 2.08 7.03
C SER A 95 -10.20 2.42 6.92
N LYS A 96 -11.07 1.42 6.75
CA LYS A 96 -12.51 1.63 6.44
C LYS A 96 -12.70 2.50 5.19
N GLU A 97 -11.97 2.15 4.14
CA GLU A 97 -11.96 2.83 2.84
C GLU A 97 -11.49 4.30 2.88
N ARG A 98 -10.83 4.75 3.94
CA ARG A 98 -10.37 6.14 4.04
C ARG A 98 -9.03 6.39 3.38
N PHE A 99 -8.14 5.42 3.43
CA PHE A 99 -6.75 5.53 3.00
C PHE A 99 -6.47 4.44 1.98
N SER A 100 -5.89 4.82 0.85
CA SER A 100 -5.37 3.93 -0.20
C SER A 100 -4.86 4.76 -1.39
N PHE A 101 -4.15 4.11 -2.32
CA PHE A 101 -3.75 4.74 -3.58
C PHE A 101 -4.96 5.07 -4.46
N SER A 102 -5.98 4.21 -4.48
CA SER A 102 -7.25 4.43 -5.18
C SER A 102 -7.99 5.66 -4.65
N GLN A 103 -8.03 5.87 -3.33
CA GLN A 103 -8.63 7.07 -2.74
C GLN A 103 -7.85 8.33 -3.11
N GLN A 104 -6.51 8.26 -3.11
CA GLN A 104 -5.66 9.35 -3.59
C GLN A 104 -5.94 9.66 -5.08
N LEU A 105 -6.04 8.63 -5.92
CA LEU A 105 -6.30 8.79 -7.34
C LEU A 105 -7.70 9.36 -7.60
N ALA A 106 -8.73 8.90 -6.88
CA ALA A 106 -10.09 9.43 -6.98
C ALA A 106 -10.14 10.92 -6.58
N ILE A 107 -9.43 11.31 -5.52
CA ILE A 107 -9.34 12.71 -5.10
C ILE A 107 -8.60 13.54 -6.14
N TYR A 108 -7.48 13.04 -6.69
CA TYR A 108 -6.75 13.70 -7.78
C TYR A 108 -7.67 13.99 -8.97
N GLN A 109 -8.47 13.00 -9.38
CA GLN A 109 -9.45 13.17 -10.45
C GLN A 109 -10.55 14.17 -10.08
N SER A 110 -11.04 14.15 -8.83
CA SER A 110 -12.10 15.05 -8.36
C SER A 110 -11.71 16.54 -8.40
N VAL A 111 -10.42 16.86 -8.25
CA VAL A 111 -9.91 18.25 -8.34
C VAL A 111 -9.58 18.67 -9.77
N GLY A 112 -9.91 17.83 -10.77
CA GLY A 112 -9.69 18.08 -12.19
C GLY A 112 -8.43 17.42 -12.76
N GLY A 113 -7.82 16.49 -12.02
CA GLY A 113 -6.66 15.74 -12.50
C GLY A 113 -7.00 14.71 -13.58
N THR A 114 -6.19 14.69 -14.63
CA THR A 114 -6.27 13.77 -15.77
C THR A 114 -4.88 13.25 -16.13
N ILE A 115 -4.80 12.33 -17.10
CA ILE A 115 -3.50 11.89 -17.62
C ILE A 115 -2.73 13.05 -18.27
N GLU A 116 -3.43 13.97 -18.95
CA GLU A 116 -2.83 15.16 -19.56
C GLU A 116 -2.23 16.09 -18.50
N THR A 117 -2.93 16.30 -17.37
CA THR A 117 -2.39 17.15 -16.30
C THR A 117 -1.20 16.50 -15.59
N LEU A 118 -1.15 15.16 -15.50
CA LEU A 118 0.04 14.43 -15.02
C LEU A 118 1.23 14.59 -15.96
N MET A 119 1.01 14.43 -17.27
CA MET A 119 2.05 14.60 -18.30
C MET A 119 2.57 16.04 -18.36
N ALA A 120 1.68 17.02 -18.22
CA ALA A 120 2.03 18.44 -18.16
C ALA A 120 2.65 18.85 -16.80
N GLN A 121 2.62 17.97 -15.80
CA GLN A 121 3.02 18.26 -14.41
C GLN A 121 2.32 19.52 -13.87
N ASP A 122 0.98 19.59 -14.01
CA ASP A 122 0.20 20.75 -13.59
C ASP A 122 0.25 20.93 -12.08
N ILE A 123 1.09 21.88 -11.64
CA ILE A 123 1.34 22.20 -10.24
C ILE A 123 0.06 22.70 -9.55
N ASN A 124 -0.85 23.37 -10.26
CA ASN A 124 -2.07 23.89 -9.64
C ASN A 124 -3.04 22.76 -9.29
N ILE A 125 -3.15 21.74 -10.13
CA ILE A 125 -3.92 20.53 -9.81
C ILE A 125 -3.26 19.77 -8.66
N LEU A 126 -1.93 19.61 -8.69
CA LEU A 126 -1.21 18.95 -7.60
C LEU A 126 -1.41 19.68 -6.26
N ARG A 127 -1.35 21.01 -6.23
CA ARG A 127 -1.61 21.81 -5.02
C ARG A 127 -3.02 21.58 -4.48
N LYS A 128 -4.05 21.66 -5.32
CA LYS A 128 -5.44 21.38 -4.91
C LYS A 128 -5.59 19.98 -4.35
N PHE A 129 -4.99 18.99 -5.02
CA PHE A 129 -4.97 17.61 -4.54
C PHE A 129 -4.32 17.52 -3.15
N GLY A 130 -3.12 18.11 -3.00
CA GLY A 130 -2.38 18.13 -1.73
C GLY A 130 -3.16 18.79 -0.60
N GLU A 131 -3.89 19.87 -0.88
CA GLU A 131 -4.80 20.51 0.10
C GLU A 131 -5.95 19.58 0.51
N GLN A 132 -6.54 18.83 -0.44
CA GLN A 132 -7.65 17.90 -0.15
C GLN A 132 -7.22 16.69 0.68
N VAL A 133 -6.05 16.11 0.41
CA VAL A 133 -5.55 14.95 1.16
C VAL A 133 -4.77 15.33 2.42
N GLY A 134 -4.57 16.63 2.69
CA GLY A 134 -3.84 17.12 3.85
C GLY A 134 -2.31 17.09 3.71
N TRP A 135 -1.77 16.92 2.49
CA TRP A 135 -0.33 17.00 2.24
C TRP A 135 0.20 18.42 2.10
N ARG A 136 -0.70 19.38 1.92
CA ARG A 136 -0.35 20.77 1.80
C ARG A 136 -1.25 21.60 2.70
N ASN A 137 -0.64 22.30 3.65
CA ASN A 137 -1.35 23.22 4.54
C ASN A 137 -0.67 24.59 4.53
N ASP A 138 -1.46 25.67 4.49
CA ASP A 138 -0.99 27.07 4.55
C ASP A 138 0.15 27.45 3.59
N GLY A 139 0.25 26.77 2.44
CA GLY A 139 1.31 27.04 1.48
C GLY A 139 2.35 25.93 1.36
N GLU A 140 2.51 25.16 2.43
CA GLU A 140 3.65 24.29 2.68
C GLU A 140 3.28 22.82 2.52
N TRP A 141 4.18 22.07 1.90
CA TRP A 141 4.05 20.62 1.76
C TRP A 141 4.57 19.92 3.02
N ILE A 142 4.00 18.76 3.34
CA ILE A 142 4.56 17.87 4.36
C ILE A 142 6.04 17.61 4.06
N ASN A 143 6.85 17.66 5.12
CA ASN A 143 8.27 17.42 5.12
C ASN A 143 8.64 16.60 6.37
N ASP A 144 9.93 16.35 6.57
CA ASP A 144 10.40 15.50 7.67
C ASP A 144 10.16 16.11 9.05
N GLU A 145 10.01 17.42 9.15
CA GLU A 145 9.78 18.13 10.42
C GLU A 145 8.33 18.01 10.88
N ASN A 146 7.37 18.05 9.95
CA ASN A 146 5.94 18.03 10.27
C ASN A 146 5.22 16.69 9.98
N TYR A 147 5.91 15.70 9.39
CA TYR A 147 5.35 14.35 9.17
C TYR A 147 4.89 13.71 10.49
N ASP A 148 5.66 13.91 11.57
CA ASP A 148 5.35 13.35 12.88
C ASP A 148 4.15 14.04 13.56
N GLU A 149 3.69 15.17 13.04
CA GLU A 149 2.54 15.94 13.53
C GLU A 149 1.22 15.56 12.85
N LEU A 150 1.25 14.67 11.84
CA LEU A 150 0.05 14.21 11.14
C LEU A 150 -0.89 13.42 12.06
N ASP A 151 -2.19 13.47 11.77
CA ASP A 151 -3.17 12.62 12.43
C ASP A 151 -3.07 11.18 11.90
N PHE A 152 -2.43 10.29 12.66
CA PHE A 152 -2.33 8.86 12.36
C PHE A 152 -3.54 8.07 12.89
N SER A 153 -4.75 8.62 12.74
CA SER A 153 -6.00 7.97 13.12
C SER A 153 -7.00 7.97 11.96
N LEU A 154 -8.12 7.29 12.13
CA LEU A 154 -9.22 7.30 11.15
C LEU A 154 -9.92 8.66 11.02
N ASN A 155 -9.63 9.64 11.89
CA ASN A 155 -10.19 10.99 11.77
C ASN A 155 -9.48 11.85 10.73
N ALA A 156 -8.31 11.40 10.26
CA ALA A 156 -7.54 12.11 9.27
C ALA A 156 -8.29 12.29 7.93
N PRO A 157 -7.88 13.27 7.10
CA PRO A 157 -8.43 13.46 5.77
C PRO A 157 -8.39 12.18 4.93
N VAL A 158 -9.43 11.94 4.13
CA VAL A 158 -9.46 10.82 3.18
C VAL A 158 -8.29 10.96 2.21
N GLY A 159 -7.59 9.85 1.95
CA GLY A 159 -6.43 9.82 1.07
C GLY A 159 -5.12 10.33 1.67
N LEU A 160 -5.08 10.75 2.95
CA LEU A 160 -3.84 11.21 3.59
C LEU A 160 -2.72 10.15 3.48
N PHE A 161 -3.05 8.89 3.78
CA PHE A 161 -2.09 7.77 3.71
C PHE A 161 -2.38 6.85 2.52
N PRO A 162 -1.36 6.13 2.02
CA PRO A 162 0.08 6.27 2.34
C PRO A 162 0.75 7.51 1.71
N VAL A 163 1.63 8.21 2.42
CA VAL A 163 2.29 9.45 1.98
C VAL A 163 3.81 9.30 1.75
N ILE A 164 4.51 8.43 2.48
CA ILE A 164 5.96 8.30 2.34
C ILE A 164 6.39 7.79 0.95
N TRP A 165 5.60 6.94 0.29
CA TRP A 165 6.01 6.34 -1.00
C TRP A 165 6.21 7.35 -2.14
N TRP A 166 5.66 8.55 -2.00
CA TRP A 166 5.85 9.66 -2.94
C TRP A 166 7.17 10.43 -2.71
N LYS A 167 7.76 10.33 -1.51
CA LYS A 167 8.99 11.04 -1.14
C LYS A 167 10.14 10.55 -2.02
N SER A 168 10.74 11.46 -2.78
CA SER A 168 11.76 11.16 -3.76
C SER A 168 12.62 12.40 -4.07
N PRO A 169 13.91 12.24 -4.42
CA PRO A 169 14.73 13.35 -4.93
C PRO A 169 14.17 13.99 -6.20
N TYR A 170 13.25 13.33 -6.90
CA TYR A 170 12.56 13.85 -8.08
C TYR A 170 11.33 14.71 -7.76
N GLY A 171 10.95 14.86 -6.49
CA GLY A 171 9.85 15.71 -6.04
C GLY A 171 8.52 15.43 -6.76
N ALA A 172 7.83 16.50 -7.19
CA ALA A 172 6.53 16.42 -7.86
C ALA A 172 6.54 15.55 -9.13
N LYS A 173 7.70 15.38 -9.78
CA LYS A 173 7.82 14.48 -10.94
C LYS A 173 7.54 13.04 -10.55
N MET A 174 8.02 12.57 -9.40
CA MET A 174 7.71 11.22 -8.92
C MET A 174 6.21 11.07 -8.67
N VAL A 175 5.56 12.10 -8.12
CA VAL A 175 4.10 12.12 -7.91
C VAL A 175 3.33 11.89 -9.20
N CYS A 176 3.69 12.60 -10.27
CA CYS A 176 3.02 12.39 -11.55
C CYS A 176 3.17 10.95 -12.08
N PHE A 177 4.34 10.35 -11.89
CA PHE A 177 4.64 9.00 -12.36
C PHE A 177 3.95 7.92 -11.54
N CYS A 178 3.91 8.06 -10.21
CA CYS A 178 3.14 7.21 -9.34
C CYS A 178 1.65 7.19 -9.75
N PHE A 179 1.00 8.36 -9.93
CA PHE A 179 -0.39 8.41 -10.41
C PHE A 179 -0.57 7.83 -11.81
N THR A 180 0.36 8.12 -12.73
CA THR A 180 0.36 7.52 -14.07
C THR A 180 0.43 6.00 -13.98
N ARG A 181 1.25 5.45 -13.07
CA ARG A 181 1.35 4.01 -12.85
C ARG A 181 0.06 3.43 -12.28
N LEU A 182 -0.57 4.10 -11.31
CA LEU A 182 -1.87 3.69 -10.76
C LEU A 182 -2.96 3.61 -11.84
N LEU A 183 -3.02 4.60 -12.73
CA LEU A 183 -3.93 4.60 -13.88
C LEU A 183 -3.65 3.43 -14.83
N ASN A 184 -2.39 3.20 -15.20
CA ASN A 184 -2.01 2.09 -16.09
C ASN A 184 -2.27 0.71 -15.47
N CYS A 185 -2.21 0.62 -14.13
CA CYS A 185 -2.54 -0.58 -13.38
C CYS A 185 -4.05 -0.78 -13.16
N ASN A 186 -4.89 0.17 -13.58
CA ASN A 186 -6.35 0.17 -13.36
C ASN A 186 -6.74 0.06 -11.87
N ILE A 187 -6.01 0.74 -10.99
CA ILE A 187 -6.35 0.78 -9.56
C ILE A 187 -7.58 1.69 -9.35
N GLN A 188 -8.59 1.18 -8.64
CA GLN A 188 -9.89 1.81 -8.37
C GLN A 188 -10.33 1.58 -6.91
#